data_AF-A0A640UUZ7-F1
#
_entry.id   AF-A0A640UUZ7-F1
#
_cell.length_a   1.000
_cell.length_b   1.000
_cell.length_c   1.000
_cell.angle_alpha   90.00
_cell.angle_beta   90.00
_cell.angle_gamma   90.00
#
_symmetry.space_group_name_H-M   'P 1'
#
loop_
_entity.id
_entity.type
_entity.pdbx_description
1 polymer ?
#
loop_
_entity_poly.entity_id
_entity_poly.type
_entity_poly.pdbx_seq_one_letter_code
_entity_poly.pdbx_strand_id
1 'polypeptide(L)'
;MHSVAMPRWIVSGAPRPAAPKLYCFAQGGGSAAEYLRWARDLPGAEIHAVQLPGRGSRLNEPVFTSMDPLVEGLLANLPLGAAPYAFFGHSLGSLIAYEVTRALREADRPLPARLVVSGYPAPHLPRTSQELHTLPDAELIETVSRTHGGIPEEVLASAELRELAAIALRADYQVLETYSWRAGEPLSLPITVFGGRADHVTAEQLQAWQELTTGEVTVQQFPGGHFYLREQPAPVLRSLAGALRSVRTKERSAPC
;
A
#
# COMPACT_ATOMS: atom_id res chain seq x y z
N MET A 1 6.60 -35.58 -9.07
CA MET A 1 5.62 -34.63 -8.50
C MET A 1 6.30 -33.28 -8.41
N HIS A 2 6.05 -32.40 -9.37
CA HIS A 2 6.62 -31.04 -9.33
C HIS A 2 5.89 -30.30 -8.20
N SER A 3 6.61 -30.01 -7.11
CA SER A 3 6.14 -29.07 -6.09
C SER A 3 5.93 -27.73 -6.81
N VAL A 4 4.67 -27.38 -7.06
CA VAL A 4 4.33 -26.02 -7.49
C VAL A 4 4.71 -25.13 -6.33
N ALA A 5 5.83 -24.42 -6.45
CA ALA A 5 6.22 -23.44 -5.46
C ALA A 5 5.06 -22.44 -5.31
N MET A 6 4.54 -22.31 -4.09
CA MET A 6 3.46 -21.37 -3.78
C MET A 6 3.87 -19.97 -4.29
N PRO A 7 2.96 -19.24 -4.94
CA PRO A 7 3.26 -17.91 -5.47
C PRO A 7 3.80 -17.02 -4.33
N ARG A 8 4.91 -16.35 -4.57
CA ARG A 8 5.55 -15.48 -3.57
C ARG A 8 4.83 -14.13 -3.51
N TRP A 9 3.79 -14.06 -2.69
CA TRP A 9 3.07 -12.81 -2.38
C TRP A 9 3.91 -11.80 -1.59
N ILE A 10 5.04 -12.24 -1.02
CA ILE A 10 5.97 -11.39 -0.28
C ILE A 10 7.36 -11.50 -0.89
N VAL A 11 7.96 -10.34 -1.08
CA VAL A 11 9.40 -10.19 -1.27
C VAL A 11 9.95 -9.52 -0.01
N SER A 12 10.74 -10.27 0.77
CA SER A 12 11.32 -9.78 2.02
C SER A 12 12.78 -9.37 1.83
N GLY A 13 13.21 -8.39 2.63
CA GLY A 13 14.63 -8.15 2.87
C GLY A 13 15.25 -9.21 3.79
N ALA A 14 16.45 -8.94 4.30
CA ALA A 14 17.07 -9.80 5.30
C ALA A 14 16.17 -9.97 6.54
N PRO A 15 16.01 -11.21 7.08
CA PRO A 15 15.18 -11.46 8.25
C PRO A 15 15.60 -10.63 9.47
N ARG A 16 14.62 -10.18 10.27
CA ARG A 16 14.82 -9.43 11.51
C ARG A 16 13.84 -9.92 12.59
N PRO A 17 14.09 -11.10 13.19
CA PRO A 17 13.11 -11.78 14.06
C PRO A 17 12.63 -10.98 15.27
N ALA A 18 13.43 -10.03 15.76
CA ALA A 18 13.10 -9.17 16.90
C ALA A 18 12.43 -7.84 16.51
N ALA A 19 12.14 -7.62 15.23
CA ALA A 19 11.47 -6.44 14.73
C ALA A 19 10.03 -6.78 14.29
N PRO A 20 9.08 -5.85 14.48
CA PRO A 20 7.74 -6.05 13.95
C PRO A 20 7.77 -6.15 12.43
N LYS A 21 6.89 -6.98 11.87
CA LYS A 21 6.72 -7.12 10.43
C LYS A 21 5.98 -5.89 9.89
N LEU A 22 6.49 -5.32 8.81
CA LEU A 22 5.85 -4.23 8.08
C LEU A 22 5.44 -4.75 6.70
N TYR A 23 4.14 -4.96 6.49
CA TYR A 23 3.63 -5.32 5.17
C TYR A 23 3.43 -4.05 4.34
N CYS A 24 4.14 -3.95 3.23
CA CYS A 24 4.15 -2.76 2.39
C CYS A 24 3.37 -3.01 1.10
N PHE A 25 2.31 -2.23 0.86
CA PHE A 25 1.46 -2.27 -0.31
C PHE A 25 1.81 -1.10 -1.24
N ALA A 26 2.20 -1.40 -2.49
CA ALA A 26 2.64 -0.39 -3.45
C ALA A 26 1.44 0.37 -4.04
N GLN A 27 1.73 1.54 -4.61
CA GLN A 27 0.83 2.30 -5.48
C GLN A 27 0.46 1.54 -6.75
N GLY A 28 -0.50 2.09 -7.52
CA GLY A 28 -0.87 1.57 -8.84
C GLY A 28 0.33 1.44 -9.78
N GLY A 29 0.44 0.29 -10.46
CA GLY A 29 1.59 -0.10 -11.28
C GLY A 29 2.88 -0.37 -10.53
N GLY A 30 2.95 -0.07 -9.23
CA GLY A 30 4.11 -0.32 -8.38
C GLY A 30 4.31 -1.81 -8.06
N SER A 31 5.49 -2.17 -7.59
CA SER A 31 5.85 -3.55 -7.21
C SER A 31 6.53 -3.60 -5.84
N ALA A 32 6.73 -4.81 -5.31
CA ALA A 32 7.40 -5.02 -4.02
C ALA A 32 8.84 -4.45 -4.00
N ALA A 33 9.47 -4.31 -5.17
CA ALA A 33 10.81 -3.74 -5.31
C ALA A 33 10.92 -2.33 -4.72
N GLU A 34 9.82 -1.55 -4.70
CA GLU A 34 9.77 -0.21 -4.10
C GLU A 34 10.27 -0.19 -2.66
N TYR A 35 9.97 -1.25 -1.90
CA TYR A 35 10.20 -1.30 -0.46
C TYR A 35 11.45 -2.10 -0.08
N LEU A 36 12.10 -2.80 -1.00
CA LEU A 36 13.29 -3.59 -0.68
C LEU A 36 14.44 -2.71 -0.16
N ARG A 37 14.58 -1.50 -0.69
CA ARG A 37 15.59 -0.53 -0.20
C ARG A 37 15.34 -0.13 1.27
N TRP A 38 14.08 -0.17 1.73
CA TRP A 38 13.75 0.16 3.12
C TRP A 38 14.26 -0.89 4.11
N ALA A 39 14.52 -2.13 3.69
CA ALA A 39 15.08 -3.14 4.59
C ALA A 39 16.45 -2.73 5.16
N ARG A 40 17.20 -1.91 4.40
CA ARG A 40 18.45 -1.27 4.85
C ARG A 40 18.16 -0.03 5.71
N ASP A 41 17.29 0.85 5.22
CA ASP A 41 17.13 2.20 5.78
C ASP A 41 16.14 2.27 6.96
N LEU A 42 15.38 1.21 7.21
CA LEU A 42 14.44 1.06 8.32
C LEU A 42 14.77 -0.19 9.16
N PRO A 43 15.90 -0.23 9.87
CA PRO A 43 16.34 -1.41 10.62
C PRO A 43 15.41 -1.80 11.77
N GLY A 44 14.48 -0.91 12.14
CA GLY A 44 13.45 -1.13 13.15
C GLY A 44 12.28 -2.00 12.71
N ALA A 45 12.23 -2.46 11.46
CA ALA A 45 11.14 -3.25 10.91
C ALA A 45 11.66 -4.41 10.05
N GLU A 46 10.97 -5.54 10.07
CA GLU A 46 11.15 -6.59 9.06
C GLU A 46 10.25 -6.27 7.87
N ILE A 47 10.82 -5.95 6.71
CA ILE A 47 10.05 -5.54 5.53
C ILE A 47 9.46 -6.77 4.82
N HIS A 48 8.14 -6.75 4.65
CA HIS A 48 7.35 -7.72 3.89
C HIS A 48 6.69 -6.97 2.74
N ALA A 49 7.41 -6.81 1.63
CA ALA A 49 6.89 -6.06 0.49
C ALA A 49 5.92 -6.95 -0.30
N VAL A 50 4.67 -6.50 -0.44
CA VAL A 50 3.59 -7.28 -1.06
C VAL A 50 3.72 -7.23 -2.58
N GLN A 51 3.74 -8.39 -3.22
CA GLN A 51 3.84 -8.56 -4.68
C GLN A 51 2.51 -9.04 -5.24
N LEU A 52 1.73 -8.10 -5.79
CA LEU A 52 0.49 -8.40 -6.51
C LEU A 52 0.80 -9.15 -7.83
N PRO A 53 -0.15 -9.93 -8.36
CA PRO A 53 -0.06 -10.51 -9.70
C PRO A 53 0.11 -9.46 -10.81
N GLY A 54 0.55 -9.92 -11.98
CA GLY A 54 0.73 -9.11 -13.19
C GLY A 54 1.96 -8.22 -13.20
N ARG A 55 2.88 -8.35 -12.24
CA ARG A 55 4.09 -7.53 -12.18
C ARG A 55 5.25 -8.23 -11.48
N GLY A 56 6.47 -7.75 -11.73
CA GLY A 56 7.70 -8.26 -11.14
C GLY A 56 7.84 -9.77 -11.34
N SER A 57 8.12 -10.52 -10.26
CA SER A 57 8.23 -11.99 -10.31
C SER A 57 6.92 -12.71 -10.62
N ARG A 58 5.78 -12.01 -10.63
CA ARG A 58 4.43 -12.54 -10.88
C ARG A 58 3.82 -11.99 -12.17
N LEU A 59 4.67 -11.56 -13.13
CA LEU A 59 4.25 -10.89 -14.37
C LEU A 59 3.21 -11.68 -15.17
N ASN A 60 3.38 -13.00 -15.26
CA ASN A 60 2.52 -13.88 -16.07
C ASN A 60 1.28 -14.40 -15.31
N GLU A 61 1.03 -13.91 -14.10
CA GLU A 61 -0.14 -14.31 -13.31
C GLU A 61 -1.33 -13.37 -13.57
N PRO A 62 -2.58 -13.87 -13.57
CA PRO A 62 -3.78 -13.05 -13.76
C PRO A 62 -3.87 -11.89 -12.76
N VAL A 63 -4.11 -10.69 -13.27
CA VAL A 63 -4.32 -9.47 -12.47
C VAL A 63 -5.70 -9.45 -11.81
N PHE A 64 -5.80 -8.71 -10.71
CA PHE A 64 -7.09 -8.36 -10.11
C PHE A 64 -7.58 -7.02 -10.65
N THR A 65 -8.87 -6.93 -10.97
CA THR A 65 -9.52 -5.73 -11.52
C THR A 65 -10.64 -5.18 -10.63
N SER A 66 -10.88 -5.80 -9.47
CA SER A 66 -11.82 -5.34 -8.45
C SER A 66 -11.28 -5.56 -7.04
N MET A 67 -11.72 -4.73 -6.09
CA MET A 67 -11.18 -4.72 -4.72
C MET A 67 -11.48 -6.01 -3.94
N ASP A 68 -12.72 -6.50 -4.00
CA ASP A 68 -13.15 -7.65 -3.17
C ASP A 68 -12.31 -8.92 -3.46
N PRO A 69 -12.14 -9.39 -4.72
CA PRO A 69 -11.29 -10.54 -5.02
C PRO A 69 -9.80 -10.30 -4.71
N LEU A 70 -9.32 -9.07 -4.86
CA LEU A 70 -7.95 -8.70 -4.49
C LEU A 70 -7.72 -8.88 -2.99
N VAL A 71 -8.66 -8.38 -2.17
CA VAL A 71 -8.61 -8.50 -0.71
C VAL A 71 -8.71 -9.97 -0.29
N GLU A 72 -9.65 -10.73 -0.85
CA GLU A 72 -9.76 -12.18 -0.61
C GLU A 72 -8.46 -12.93 -0.92
N GLY A 73 -7.85 -12.64 -2.08
CA GLY A 73 -6.57 -13.19 -2.49
C GLY A 73 -5.45 -12.87 -1.50
N LEU A 74 -5.40 -11.63 -0.98
CA LEU A 74 -4.44 -11.23 0.03
C LEU A 74 -4.68 -11.93 1.38
N LEU A 75 -5.93 -12.04 1.84
CA LEU A 75 -6.24 -12.70 3.11
C LEU A 75 -5.88 -14.19 3.10
N ALA A 76 -6.06 -14.85 1.96
CA ALA A 76 -5.75 -16.27 1.78
C ALA A 76 -4.25 -16.56 1.72
N ASN A 77 -3.42 -15.59 1.28
CA ASN A 77 -2.02 -15.84 0.95
C ASN A 77 -1.01 -15.08 1.81
N LEU A 78 -1.40 -13.99 2.47
CA LEU A 78 -0.48 -13.28 3.35
C LEU A 78 -0.31 -14.03 4.68
N PRO A 79 0.93 -14.35 5.10
CA PRO A 79 1.26 -15.01 6.37
C PRO A 79 1.15 -14.05 7.56
N LEU A 80 -0.05 -13.50 7.76
CA LEU A 80 -0.40 -12.66 8.90
C LEU A 80 -0.46 -13.54 10.15
N GLY A 81 0.67 -13.60 10.86
CA GLY A 81 0.83 -14.40 12.08
C GLY A 81 0.42 -13.64 13.34
N ALA A 82 0.55 -14.32 14.49
CA ALA A 82 0.21 -13.76 15.81
C ALA A 82 1.19 -12.67 16.30
N ALA A 83 2.42 -12.64 15.76
CA ALA A 83 3.41 -11.63 16.11
C ALA A 83 2.94 -10.23 15.68
N PRO A 84 3.23 -9.17 16.46
CA PRO A 84 2.84 -7.81 16.11
C PRO A 84 3.33 -7.40 14.72
N TYR A 85 2.41 -6.90 13.91
CA TYR A 85 2.70 -6.41 12.57
C TYR A 85 1.99 -5.07 12.33
N ALA A 86 2.47 -4.35 11.33
CA ALA A 86 1.86 -3.11 10.85
C ALA A 86 1.71 -3.17 9.33
N PHE A 87 0.78 -2.37 8.81
CA PHE A 87 0.62 -2.16 7.38
C PHE A 87 1.12 -0.78 7.00
N PHE A 88 1.79 -0.70 5.84
CA PHE A 88 2.10 0.53 5.15
C PHE A 88 1.54 0.45 3.73
N GLY A 89 0.75 1.43 3.33
CA GLY A 89 0.28 1.56 1.96
C GLY A 89 0.60 2.93 1.40
N HIS A 90 0.91 3.01 0.11
CA HIS A 90 1.02 4.27 -0.62
C HIS A 90 0.04 4.33 -1.79
N SER A 91 -0.67 5.45 -1.95
CA SER A 91 -1.71 5.66 -2.96
C SER A 91 -2.72 4.49 -2.95
N LEU A 92 -2.91 3.76 -4.05
CA LEU A 92 -3.74 2.55 -4.10
C LEU A 92 -3.41 1.54 -2.98
N GLY A 93 -2.13 1.39 -2.63
CA GLY A 93 -1.69 0.52 -1.54
C GLY A 93 -2.28 0.92 -0.18
N SER A 94 -2.57 2.21 0.05
CA SER A 94 -3.27 2.69 1.25
C SER A 94 -4.70 2.17 1.31
N LEU A 95 -5.40 2.21 0.17
CA LEU A 95 -6.75 1.68 0.06
C LEU A 95 -6.77 0.17 0.27
N ILE A 96 -5.86 -0.56 -0.38
CA ILE A 96 -5.73 -2.01 -0.22
C ILE A 96 -5.47 -2.36 1.25
N ALA A 97 -4.50 -1.69 1.89
CA ALA A 97 -4.18 -1.93 3.29
C ALA A 97 -5.37 -1.68 4.23
N TYR A 98 -6.16 -0.63 3.95
CA TYR A 98 -7.39 -0.33 4.69
C TYR A 98 -8.47 -1.41 4.50
N GLU A 99 -8.77 -1.82 3.27
CA GLU A 99 -9.79 -2.84 3.02
C GLU A 99 -9.37 -4.23 3.49
N VAL A 100 -8.08 -4.59 3.39
CA VAL A 100 -7.55 -5.82 4.05
C VAL A 100 -7.75 -5.75 5.56
N THR A 101 -7.52 -4.59 6.17
CA THR A 101 -7.74 -4.40 7.62
C THR A 101 -9.20 -4.56 8.01
N ARG A 102 -10.14 -4.05 7.20
CA ARG A 102 -11.58 -4.26 7.41
C ARG A 102 -11.98 -5.72 7.28
N ALA A 103 -11.49 -6.39 6.24
CA ALA A 103 -11.77 -7.81 6.01
C ALA A 103 -11.19 -8.71 7.12
N LEU A 104 -10.02 -8.36 7.67
CA LEU A 104 -9.46 -9.06 8.85
C LEU A 104 -10.38 -8.93 10.07
N ARG A 105 -10.94 -7.74 10.32
CA ARG A 105 -11.91 -7.53 11.40
C ARG A 105 -13.16 -8.37 11.19
N GLU A 106 -13.72 -8.33 9.97
CA GLU A 106 -14.93 -9.07 9.63
C GLU A 106 -14.75 -10.60 9.72
N ALA A 107 -13.52 -11.08 9.56
CA ALA A 107 -13.14 -12.47 9.73
C ALA A 107 -12.65 -12.82 11.15
N ASP A 108 -12.81 -11.93 12.13
CA ASP A 108 -12.31 -12.08 13.52
C ASP A 108 -10.82 -12.49 13.61
N ARG A 109 -10.00 -11.99 12.67
CA ARG A 109 -8.55 -12.23 12.63
C ARG A 109 -7.79 -11.12 13.36
N PRO A 110 -6.59 -11.41 13.90
CA PRO A 110 -5.74 -10.40 14.53
C PRO A 110 -5.47 -9.23 13.56
N LEU A 111 -5.75 -8.00 14.01
CA LEU A 111 -5.54 -6.77 13.23
C LEU A 111 -4.08 -6.30 13.28
N PRO A 112 -3.62 -5.50 12.31
CA PRO A 112 -2.34 -4.80 12.43
C PRO A 112 -2.36 -3.89 13.66
N ALA A 113 -1.24 -3.81 14.36
CA ALA A 113 -1.09 -2.95 15.52
C ALA A 113 -1.14 -1.45 15.17
N ARG A 114 -0.87 -1.11 13.91
CA ARG A 114 -1.00 0.24 13.31
C ARG A 114 -1.17 0.12 11.80
N LEU A 115 -2.04 0.96 11.24
CA LEU A 115 -2.17 1.17 9.80
C LEU A 115 -1.48 2.49 9.43
N VAL A 116 -0.54 2.45 8.49
CA VAL A 116 0.11 3.64 7.94
C VAL A 116 -0.33 3.81 6.49
N VAL A 117 -0.96 4.93 6.20
CA VAL A 117 -1.48 5.28 4.87
C VAL A 117 -0.76 6.50 4.36
N SER A 118 -0.49 6.53 3.06
CA SER A 118 0.39 7.53 2.45
C SER A 118 -0.19 7.99 1.11
N GLY A 119 -0.34 9.32 0.94
CA GLY A 119 -0.71 9.93 -0.34
C GLY A 119 -2.06 9.43 -0.87
N TYR A 120 -3.05 9.26 -0.01
CA TYR A 120 -4.38 8.79 -0.42
C TYR A 120 -5.49 9.46 0.39
N PRO A 121 -6.55 9.99 -0.25
CA PRO A 121 -7.69 10.58 0.47
C PRO A 121 -8.44 9.52 1.26
N ALA A 122 -9.10 9.91 2.35
CA ALA A 122 -9.90 8.97 3.16
C ALA A 122 -10.97 8.25 2.29
N PRO A 123 -11.06 6.91 2.34
CA PRO A 123 -11.92 6.11 1.47
C PRO A 123 -13.40 6.49 1.38
N HIS A 124 -13.99 7.10 2.42
CA HIS A 124 -15.40 7.50 2.44
C HIS A 124 -15.68 8.83 1.71
N LEU A 125 -14.64 9.58 1.35
CA LEU A 125 -14.78 10.82 0.60
C LEU A 125 -15.18 10.51 -0.86
N PRO A 126 -16.01 11.36 -1.48
CA PRO A 126 -16.38 11.18 -2.88
C PRO A 126 -15.15 11.26 -3.77
N ARG A 127 -15.11 10.38 -4.78
CA ARG A 127 -14.08 10.37 -5.81
C ARG A 127 -14.73 10.50 -7.18
N THR A 128 -14.13 11.31 -8.04
CA THR A 128 -14.48 11.36 -9.46
C THR A 128 -13.56 10.41 -10.20
N SER A 129 -14.13 9.41 -10.87
CA SER A 129 -13.39 8.55 -11.79
C SER A 129 -12.89 9.39 -12.97
N GLN A 130 -11.67 9.12 -13.42
CA GLN A 130 -11.12 9.71 -14.64
C GLN A 130 -11.17 8.72 -15.81
N GLU A 131 -11.74 7.52 -15.59
CA GLU A 131 -11.83 6.40 -16.52
C GLU A 131 -10.49 6.04 -17.18
N LEU A 132 -9.37 6.24 -16.47
CA LEU A 132 -8.02 5.98 -16.99
C LEU A 132 -7.85 4.52 -17.41
N HIS A 133 -8.49 3.58 -16.70
CA HIS A 133 -8.43 2.16 -17.05
C HIS A 133 -9.08 1.81 -18.40
N THR A 134 -9.78 2.74 -19.04
CA THR A 134 -10.40 2.54 -20.37
C THR A 134 -9.53 3.07 -21.52
N LEU A 135 -8.53 3.90 -21.22
CA LEU A 135 -7.67 4.53 -22.22
C LEU A 135 -6.76 3.51 -22.92
N PRO A 136 -6.33 3.70 -24.17
CA PRO A 136 -5.27 2.90 -24.77
C PRO A 136 -3.98 2.88 -23.92
N ASP A 137 -3.17 1.81 -24.03
CA ASP A 137 -2.00 1.60 -23.16
C ASP A 137 -1.03 2.79 -23.10
N ALA A 138 -0.68 3.36 -24.26
CA ALA A 138 0.22 4.51 -24.32
C ALA A 138 -0.38 5.75 -23.62
N GLU A 139 -1.67 6.02 -23.85
CA GLU A 139 -2.35 7.18 -23.29
C GLU A 139 -2.55 7.04 -21.77
N LEU A 140 -2.84 5.83 -21.28
CA LEU A 140 -2.87 5.51 -19.86
C LEU A 140 -1.51 5.85 -19.22
N ILE A 141 -0.42 5.32 -19.77
CA ILE A 141 0.93 5.51 -19.22
C ILE A 141 1.31 6.99 -19.21
N GLU A 142 1.11 7.69 -20.31
CA GLU A 142 1.44 9.11 -20.44
C GLU A 142 0.60 9.98 -19.49
N THR A 143 -0.70 9.69 -19.38
CA THR A 143 -1.60 10.44 -18.48
C THR A 143 -1.22 10.23 -17.03
N VAL A 144 -0.96 8.99 -16.60
CA VAL A 144 -0.52 8.70 -15.23
C VAL A 144 0.83 9.35 -14.94
N SER A 145 1.79 9.25 -15.86
CA SER A 145 3.11 9.87 -15.71
C SER A 145 3.02 11.39 -15.57
N ARG A 146 2.15 12.05 -16.35
CA ARG A 146 1.98 13.51 -16.26
C ARG A 146 1.26 13.96 -14.99
N THR A 147 0.29 13.18 -14.52
CA THR A 147 -0.58 13.56 -13.39
C THR A 147 0.02 13.25 -12.04
N HIS A 148 0.60 12.06 -11.89
CA HIS A 148 1.12 11.56 -10.62
C HIS A 148 2.65 11.45 -10.63
N GLY A 149 3.27 11.29 -11.81
CA GLY A 149 4.68 10.94 -11.93
C GLY A 149 4.92 9.46 -11.69
N GLY A 150 6.17 9.12 -11.37
CA GLY A 150 6.54 7.81 -10.83
C GLY A 150 6.61 6.65 -11.83
N ILE A 151 6.36 6.90 -13.11
CA ILE A 151 6.73 6.00 -14.21
C ILE A 151 8.19 6.26 -14.59
N PRO A 152 9.07 5.25 -14.60
CA PRO A 152 10.47 5.42 -15.01
C PRO A 152 10.61 5.90 -16.46
N GLU A 153 11.63 6.71 -16.74
CA GLU A 153 11.89 7.25 -18.07
C GLU A 153 12.14 6.14 -19.10
N GLU A 154 12.75 5.04 -18.67
CA GLU A 154 13.00 3.86 -19.51
C GLU A 154 11.69 3.20 -19.96
N VAL A 155 10.66 3.21 -19.11
CA VAL A 155 9.33 2.73 -19.50
C VAL A 155 8.73 3.67 -20.52
N LEU A 156 8.81 4.99 -20.31
CA LEU A 156 8.27 5.98 -21.26
C LEU A 156 8.97 5.90 -22.63
N ALA A 157 10.26 5.58 -22.66
CA ALA A 157 11.07 5.51 -23.87
C ALA A 157 10.89 4.22 -24.69
N SER A 158 10.21 3.19 -24.17
CA SER A 158 10.09 1.88 -24.83
C SER A 158 8.63 1.45 -25.00
N ALA A 159 8.19 1.23 -26.23
CA ALA A 159 6.82 0.75 -26.52
C ALA A 159 6.52 -0.59 -25.83
N GLU A 160 7.44 -1.55 -25.91
CA GLU A 160 7.30 -2.87 -25.28
C GLU A 160 7.18 -2.75 -23.75
N LEU A 161 7.97 -1.88 -23.11
CA LEU A 161 7.88 -1.67 -21.67
C LEU A 161 6.59 -0.95 -21.27
N ARG A 162 6.07 -0.05 -22.11
CA ARG A 162 4.76 0.59 -21.89
C ARG A 162 3.63 -0.44 -21.92
N GLU A 163 3.62 -1.33 -22.91
CA GLU A 163 2.61 -2.38 -23.01
C GLU A 163 2.64 -3.30 -21.78
N LEU A 164 3.84 -3.75 -21.37
CA LEU A 164 3.99 -4.57 -20.17
C LEU A 164 3.57 -3.85 -18.89
N ALA A 165 3.93 -2.57 -18.73
CA ALA A 165 3.53 -1.77 -17.58
C ALA A 165 2.03 -1.47 -17.56
N ALA A 166 1.42 -1.28 -18.74
CA ALA A 166 0.01 -0.95 -18.87
C ALA A 166 -0.90 -2.06 -18.36
N ILE A 167 -0.52 -3.34 -18.48
CA ILE A 167 -1.32 -4.47 -17.96
C ILE A 167 -1.62 -4.30 -16.47
N ALA A 168 -0.58 -4.16 -15.66
CA ALA A 168 -0.71 -4.03 -14.21
C ALA A 168 -1.33 -2.68 -13.82
N LEU A 169 -0.91 -1.60 -14.49
CA LEU A 169 -1.38 -0.26 -14.21
C LEU A 169 -2.88 -0.12 -14.49
N ARG A 170 -3.35 -0.64 -15.63
CA ARG A 170 -4.75 -0.63 -16.03
C ARG A 170 -5.62 -1.37 -15.02
N ALA A 171 -5.19 -2.57 -14.62
CA ALA A 171 -5.92 -3.37 -13.63
C ALA A 171 -6.04 -2.64 -12.28
N ASP A 172 -4.96 -2.01 -11.83
CA ASP A 172 -4.93 -1.23 -10.60
C ASP A 172 -5.81 0.02 -10.66
N TYR A 173 -5.81 0.74 -11.78
CA TYR A 173 -6.71 1.87 -11.98
C TYR A 173 -8.16 1.42 -12.09
N GLN A 174 -8.44 0.25 -12.67
CA GLN A 174 -9.78 -0.31 -12.68
C GLN A 174 -10.26 -0.62 -11.27
N VAL A 175 -9.43 -1.27 -10.44
CA VAL A 175 -9.72 -1.48 -9.01
C VAL A 175 -10.03 -0.15 -8.34
N LEU A 176 -9.22 0.88 -8.58
CA LEU A 176 -9.34 2.19 -7.96
C LEU A 176 -10.61 2.96 -8.40
N GLU A 177 -10.92 2.94 -9.70
CA GLU A 177 -11.98 3.76 -10.32
C GLU A 177 -13.35 3.12 -10.20
N THR A 178 -13.41 1.79 -10.08
CA THR A 178 -14.66 1.04 -9.82
C THR A 178 -14.92 0.81 -8.33
N TYR A 179 -13.99 1.18 -7.46
CA TYR A 179 -14.15 1.04 -6.03
C TYR A 179 -15.26 1.93 -5.50
N SER A 180 -16.16 1.34 -4.72
CA SER A 180 -17.21 2.03 -3.99
C SER A 180 -17.06 1.73 -2.51
N TRP A 181 -16.86 2.78 -1.70
CA TRP A 181 -16.72 2.60 -0.26
C TRP A 181 -18.07 2.17 0.34
N ARG A 182 -18.02 1.07 1.08
CA ARG A 182 -19.15 0.59 1.89
C ARG A 182 -19.04 1.16 3.29
N ALA A 183 -20.08 1.83 3.77
CA ALA A 183 -20.17 2.26 5.15
C ALA A 183 -20.07 1.08 6.12
N GLY A 184 -19.52 1.33 7.30
CA GLY A 184 -19.37 0.35 8.37
C GLY A 184 -18.71 0.99 9.58
N GLU A 185 -18.60 0.22 10.66
CA GLU A 185 -17.99 0.71 11.90
C GLU A 185 -16.54 1.19 11.66
N PRO A 186 -16.10 2.27 12.33
CA PRO A 186 -14.70 2.66 12.30
C PRO A 186 -13.78 1.55 12.82
N LEU A 187 -12.53 1.51 12.36
CA LEU A 187 -11.52 0.61 12.89
C LEU A 187 -11.17 0.98 14.34
N SER A 188 -10.67 0.04 15.14
CA SER A 188 -10.27 0.27 16.54
C SER A 188 -8.75 0.30 16.75
N LEU A 189 -7.99 0.70 15.72
CA LEU A 189 -6.52 0.71 15.73
C LEU A 189 -5.94 2.07 15.33
N PRO A 190 -4.72 2.42 15.79
CA PRO A 190 -4.10 3.68 15.40
C PRO A 190 -3.85 3.79 13.90
N ILE A 191 -4.12 4.97 13.33
CA ILE A 191 -3.82 5.29 11.92
C ILE A 191 -2.78 6.40 11.86
N THR A 192 -1.72 6.19 11.09
CA THR A 192 -0.77 7.26 10.73
C THR A 192 -0.94 7.61 9.27
N VAL A 193 -1.15 8.89 8.97
CA VAL A 193 -1.42 9.42 7.65
C VAL A 193 -0.25 10.27 7.19
N PHE A 194 0.33 9.94 6.05
CA PHE A 194 1.40 10.70 5.42
C PHE A 194 0.92 11.34 4.11
N GLY A 195 1.37 12.56 3.82
CA GLY A 195 1.08 13.24 2.54
C GLY A 195 2.22 14.11 2.05
N GLY A 196 2.23 14.41 0.75
CA GLY A 196 3.12 15.42 0.17
C GLY A 196 2.48 16.81 0.28
N ARG A 197 3.28 17.86 0.52
CA ARG A 197 2.77 19.25 0.55
C ARG A 197 2.41 19.80 -0.82
N ALA A 198 2.99 19.23 -1.88
CA ALA A 198 2.67 19.54 -3.28
C ALA A 198 1.92 18.39 -3.95
N ASP A 199 1.36 17.46 -3.17
CA ASP A 199 0.50 16.38 -3.69
C ASP A 199 -0.90 16.93 -4.02
N HIS A 200 -1.59 16.25 -4.94
CA HIS A 200 -2.99 16.53 -5.28
C HIS A 200 -3.96 16.17 -4.14
N VAL A 201 -3.53 15.31 -3.21
CA VAL A 201 -4.29 14.95 -2.01
C VAL A 201 -4.17 16.06 -0.97
N THR A 202 -5.27 16.72 -0.64
CA THR A 202 -5.26 17.90 0.23
C THR A 202 -5.10 17.54 1.71
N ALA A 203 -4.72 18.53 2.54
CA ALA A 203 -4.60 18.33 3.98
C ALA A 203 -5.93 17.90 4.62
N GLU A 204 -7.05 18.42 4.13
CA GLU A 204 -8.40 18.08 4.59
C GLU A 204 -8.74 16.63 4.24
N GLN A 205 -8.41 16.18 3.03
CA GLN A 205 -8.61 14.79 2.62
C GLN A 205 -7.75 13.80 3.41
N LEU A 206 -6.55 14.22 3.82
CA LEU A 206 -5.70 13.44 4.73
C LEU A 206 -6.28 13.44 6.15
N GLN A 207 -6.78 14.56 6.66
CA GLN A 207 -7.39 14.65 7.98
C GLN A 207 -8.65 13.81 8.12
N ALA A 208 -9.46 13.69 7.06
CA ALA A 208 -10.69 12.89 7.07
C ALA A 208 -10.46 11.41 7.46
N TRP A 209 -9.22 10.88 7.36
CA TRP A 209 -8.91 9.54 7.87
C TRP A 209 -9.23 9.35 9.36
N GLN A 210 -9.31 10.44 10.14
CA GLN A 210 -9.74 10.39 11.54
C GLN A 210 -11.15 9.82 11.73
N GLU A 211 -12.03 9.92 10.72
CA GLU A 211 -13.40 9.43 10.76
C GLU A 211 -13.47 7.90 10.57
N LEU A 212 -12.37 7.28 10.13
CA LEU A 212 -12.31 5.85 9.83
C LEU A 212 -11.76 5.01 10.98
N THR A 213 -11.45 5.62 12.13
CA THR A 213 -11.03 4.90 13.32
C THR A 213 -11.45 5.58 14.63
N THR A 214 -11.65 4.79 15.67
CA THR A 214 -11.74 5.26 17.07
C THR A 214 -10.38 5.31 17.77
N GLY A 215 -9.30 4.86 17.11
CA GLY A 215 -7.93 4.89 17.61
C GLY A 215 -7.24 6.25 17.43
N GLU A 216 -6.01 6.34 17.93
CA GLU A 216 -5.15 7.52 17.73
C GLU A 216 -4.87 7.75 16.23
N VAL A 217 -5.05 8.99 15.78
CA VAL A 217 -4.72 9.42 14.41
C VAL A 217 -3.57 10.43 14.46
N THR A 218 -2.56 10.20 13.63
CA THR A 218 -1.44 11.15 13.43
C THR A 218 -1.33 11.50 11.95
N VAL A 219 -1.41 12.78 11.60
CA VAL A 219 -1.26 13.26 10.22
C VAL A 219 0.05 14.02 10.07
N GLN A 220 0.86 13.71 9.06
CA GLN A 220 2.13 14.36 8.77
C GLN A 220 2.29 14.63 7.27
N GLN A 221 2.75 15.84 6.93
CA GLN A 221 3.03 16.23 5.54
C GLN A 221 4.51 16.51 5.32
N PHE A 222 5.03 16.02 4.20
CA PHE A 222 6.44 16.11 3.82
C PHE A 222 6.62 17.00 2.57
N PRO A 223 7.78 17.63 2.38
CA PRO A 223 8.11 18.27 1.11
C PRO A 223 8.06 17.27 -0.06
N GLY A 224 7.52 17.68 -1.21
CA GLY A 224 7.42 16.84 -2.41
C GLY A 224 5.99 16.69 -2.92
N GLY A 225 5.88 16.16 -4.15
CA GLY A 225 4.61 15.82 -4.80
C GLY A 225 4.07 14.47 -4.33
N HIS A 226 3.32 13.77 -5.18
CA HIS A 226 2.72 12.45 -4.85
C HIS A 226 3.77 11.41 -4.42
N PHE A 227 4.94 11.42 -5.06
CA PHE A 227 6.04 10.49 -4.78
C PHE A 227 7.10 11.05 -3.82
N TYR A 228 6.73 11.92 -2.87
CA TYR A 228 7.62 12.49 -1.85
C TYR A 228 8.49 11.46 -1.12
N LEU A 229 8.00 10.22 -0.93
CA LEU A 229 8.73 9.10 -0.32
C LEU A 229 9.90 8.55 -1.17
N ARG A 230 9.91 8.83 -2.48
CA ARG A 230 11.01 8.50 -3.40
C ARG A 230 12.02 9.65 -3.44
N GLU A 231 11.52 10.87 -3.53
CA GLU A 231 12.33 12.10 -3.63
C GLU A 231 13.14 12.35 -2.35
N GLN A 232 12.50 12.27 -1.20
CA GLN A 232 13.11 12.53 0.11
C GLN A 232 12.70 11.44 1.12
N PRO A 233 13.29 10.23 1.02
CA PRO A 233 12.88 9.10 1.85
C PRO A 233 13.22 9.30 3.33
N ALA A 234 14.30 10.00 3.66
CA ALA A 234 14.83 10.02 5.03
C ALA A 234 13.86 10.62 6.08
N PRO A 235 13.20 11.77 5.86
CA PRO A 235 12.15 12.25 6.76
C PRO A 235 10.98 11.26 6.92
N VAL A 236 10.51 10.67 5.82
CA VAL A 236 9.40 9.71 5.81
C VAL A 236 9.76 8.46 6.62
N LEU A 237 10.95 7.89 6.40
CA LEU A 237 11.42 6.70 7.10
C LEU A 237 11.66 6.96 8.59
N ARG A 238 12.13 8.16 8.98
CA ARG A 238 12.23 8.54 10.41
C ARG A 238 10.86 8.60 11.08
N SER A 239 9.88 9.20 10.43
CA SER A 239 8.50 9.25 10.92
C SER A 239 7.89 7.86 11.02
N LEU A 240 8.07 7.03 9.99
CA LEU A 240 7.62 5.64 9.97
C LEU A 240 8.26 4.83 11.10
N ALA A 241 9.58 4.95 11.30
CA ALA A 241 10.27 4.32 12.43
C ALA A 241 9.65 4.72 13.78
N GLY A 242 9.24 6.00 13.91
CA GLY A 242 8.51 6.49 15.07
C GLY A 242 7.15 5.83 15.27
N ALA A 243 6.35 5.79 14.22
CA ALA A 243 5.04 5.14 14.21
C ALA A 243 5.11 3.64 14.58
N LEU A 244 6.20 2.96 14.19
CA LEU A 244 6.41 1.54 14.48
C LEU A 244 6.92 1.26 15.91
N ARG A 245 7.36 2.27 16.67
CA ARG A 245 7.74 2.05 18.09
C ARG A 245 6.54 1.64 18.94
N SER A 246 5.34 2.17 18.66
CA SER A 246 4.12 1.79 19.39
C SER A 246 3.67 0.35 19.13
N VAL A 247 4.14 -0.26 18.04
CA VAL A 247 3.90 -1.68 17.71
C VAL A 247 4.68 -2.59 18.65
N ARG A 248 5.93 -2.21 18.97
CA ARG A 248 6.83 -2.97 19.86
C ARG A 248 6.41 -2.92 21.33
N THR A 249 5.75 -1.85 21.76
CA THR A 249 5.36 -1.66 23.18
C THR A 249 4.13 -2.47 23.58
N LYS A 250 3.18 -2.72 22.66
CA LYS A 250 2.01 -3.57 22.92
C LYS A 250 2.38 -5.01 23.26
N GLU A 251 3.52 -5.49 22.77
CA GLU A 251 4.05 -6.84 23.05
C GLU A 251 4.48 -7.03 24.52
N ARG A 252 4.85 -5.94 25.21
CA ARG A 252 5.26 -6.00 26.63
C ARG A 252 4.12 -5.88 27.62
N SER A 253 2.91 -5.52 27.17
CA SER A 253 1.75 -5.27 28.02
C SER A 253 0.72 -6.40 28.04
N ALA A 254 0.94 -7.51 27.33
CA ALA A 254 0.10 -8.71 27.47
C ALA A 254 0.47 -9.42 28.79
N PRO A 255 -0.45 -9.55 29.77
CA PRO A 255 -0.17 -10.33 30.96
C PRO A 255 -0.12 -11.82 30.61
N CYS A 256 0.82 -12.52 31.26
CA CYS A 256 0.96 -13.98 31.23
C CYS A 256 -0.22 -14.67 31.91
#